data_AF-A0AAU5BVG6-F1
#
_entry.id   AF-A0AAU5BVG6-F1
#
_cell.length_a   1.000
_cell.length_b   1.000
_cell.length_c   1.000
_cell.angle_alpha   90.00
_cell.angle_beta   90.00
_cell.angle_gamma   90.00
#
_symmetry.space_group_name_H-M   'P 1'
#
loop_
_entity.id
_entity.type
_entity.pdbx_description
1 polymer ?
#
loop_
_entity_poly.entity_id
_entity_poly.type
_entity_poly.pdbx_seq_one_letter_code
_entity_poly.pdbx_strand_id
1 'polypeptide(L)'
;MSQSNTLARVDADLVAGRVPMARQRLRGLVSSFPYDLTLRRRLAEVYRLYGDAAEAGRWMYLEEDRSTDETAAFEDRYRTPGRRMKALAWRGPEALAATPVAEERLAAVRTACAERLGHPVDWDDPATYAEDADDEYVPGAEGWTLAGVMVGAGVLAGVVIMVGVWVLGIISLFS
;
A
#
# COMPACT_ATOMS: atom_id res chain seq x y z
N MET A 1 13.23 12.75 22.03
CA MET A 1 14.08 11.61 21.63
C MET A 1 14.65 11.96 20.25
N SER A 2 15.95 11.76 19.99
CA SER A 2 16.57 12.19 18.73
C SER A 2 16.30 11.22 17.57
N GLN A 3 16.34 11.72 16.33
CA GLN A 3 16.19 10.92 15.09
C GLN A 3 17.16 9.73 15.06
N SER A 4 18.44 9.98 15.38
CA SER A 4 19.49 8.95 15.40
C SER A 4 19.20 7.84 16.41
N ASN A 5 18.63 8.16 17.58
CA ASN A 5 18.25 7.14 18.57
C ASN A 5 17.11 6.24 18.05
N THR A 6 16.18 6.80 17.28
CA THR A 6 15.09 6.02 16.69
C THR A 6 15.59 5.11 15.56
N LEU A 7 16.52 5.59 14.73
CA LEU A 7 17.15 4.78 13.69
C LEU A 7 17.95 3.60 14.26
N ALA A 8 18.73 3.83 15.33
CA ALA A 8 19.45 2.74 16.01
C ALA A 8 18.50 1.64 16.55
N ARG A 9 17.29 2.03 16.99
CA ARG A 9 16.26 1.06 17.40
C ARG A 9 15.63 0.34 16.23
N VAL A 10 15.44 1.00 15.09
CA VAL A 10 15.01 0.36 13.84
C VAL A 10 16.02 -0.71 13.44
N ASP A 11 17.32 -0.40 13.45
CA ASP A 11 18.39 -1.38 13.20
C ASP A 11 18.31 -2.58 14.15
N ALA A 12 18.21 -2.33 15.46
CA ALA A 12 18.10 -3.38 16.45
C ALA A 12 16.83 -4.24 16.28
N ASP A 13 15.71 -3.64 15.88
CA ASP A 13 14.47 -4.35 15.59
C ASP A 13 14.59 -5.21 14.33
N LEU A 14 15.26 -4.72 13.28
CA LEU A 14 15.51 -5.50 12.06
C LEU A 14 16.44 -6.68 12.30
N VAL A 15 17.56 -6.47 13.02
CA VAL A 15 18.50 -7.54 13.40
C VAL A 15 17.80 -8.62 14.25
N ALA A 16 16.88 -8.22 15.12
CA ALA A 16 16.11 -9.14 15.95
C ALA A 16 14.90 -9.77 15.23
N GLY A 17 14.70 -9.53 13.93
CA GLY A 17 13.56 -10.03 13.16
C GLY A 17 12.21 -9.40 13.56
N ARG A 18 12.21 -8.33 14.37
CA ARG A 18 11.01 -7.58 14.79
C ARG A 18 10.58 -6.58 13.72
N VAL A 19 10.42 -7.07 12.49
CA VAL A 19 10.13 -6.25 11.31
C VAL A 19 8.86 -5.38 11.47
N PRO A 20 7.75 -5.82 12.12
CA PRO A 20 6.59 -4.96 12.32
C PRO A 20 6.89 -3.72 13.18
N MET A 21 7.75 -3.87 14.19
CA MET A 21 8.14 -2.80 15.09
C MET A 21 9.04 -1.79 14.38
N ALA A 22 10.01 -2.28 13.59
CA ALA A 22 10.86 -1.45 12.73
C ALA A 22 10.02 -0.61 11.76
N ARG A 23 9.05 -1.23 11.08
CA ARG A 23 8.12 -0.55 10.16
C ARG A 23 7.34 0.55 10.88
N GLN A 24 6.75 0.25 12.04
CA GLN A 24 5.96 1.23 12.79
C GLN A 24 6.80 2.45 13.19
N ARG A 25 8.03 2.23 13.66
CA ARG A 25 8.95 3.32 14.00
C ARG A 25 9.35 4.15 12.79
N LEU A 26 9.67 3.50 11.67
CA LEU A 26 10.01 4.20 10.42
C LEU A 26 8.85 5.02 9.89
N ARG A 27 7.60 4.52 9.92
CA ARG A 27 6.41 5.31 9.55
C ARG A 27 6.25 6.54 10.42
N GLY A 28 6.52 6.43 11.73
CA GLY A 28 6.56 7.57 12.64
C GLY A 28 7.61 8.61 12.23
N LEU A 29 8.83 8.16 11.91
CA LEU A 29 9.90 9.05 11.44
C LEU A 29 9.54 9.74 10.12
N VAL A 30 9.04 9.00 9.12
CA VAL A 30 8.62 9.60 7.84
C VAL A 30 7.50 10.62 8.03
N SER A 31 6.60 10.39 8.99
CA SER A 31 5.54 11.36 9.31
C SER A 31 6.10 12.65 9.94
N SER A 32 7.18 12.56 10.72
CA SER A 32 7.87 13.72 11.31
C SER A 32 8.84 14.42 10.35
N PHE A 33 9.38 13.67 9.39
CA PHE A 33 10.36 14.14 8.41
C PHE A 33 9.89 13.75 6.99
N PRO A 34 8.80 14.34 6.49
CA PRO A 34 8.16 13.92 5.23
C PRO A 34 9.07 14.09 4.00
N TYR A 35 10.03 15.01 4.05
CA TYR A 35 10.91 15.35 2.92
C TYR A 35 12.20 14.54 2.89
N ASP A 36 12.50 13.77 3.95
CA ASP A 36 13.72 12.96 4.02
C ASP A 36 13.55 11.68 3.18
N LEU A 37 14.05 11.73 1.95
CA LEU A 37 14.00 10.61 1.01
C LEU A 37 14.76 9.37 1.53
N THR A 38 15.78 9.55 2.38
CA THR A 38 16.53 8.44 2.99
C THR A 38 15.62 7.60 3.89
N LEU A 39 14.76 8.25 4.68
CA LEU A 39 13.78 7.56 5.52
C LEU A 39 12.73 6.83 4.70
N ARG A 40 12.31 7.41 3.57
CA ARG A 40 11.34 6.79 2.65
C ARG A 40 11.95 5.57 1.94
N ARG A 41 13.17 5.68 1.41
CA ARG A 41 13.94 4.54 0.85
C ARG A 41 14.05 3.40 1.85
N ARG A 42 14.42 3.71 3.10
CA ARG A 42 14.56 2.69 4.14
C ARG A 42 13.24 2.03 4.53
N LEU A 43 12.13 2.78 4.51
CA LEU A 43 10.81 2.21 4.71
C LEU A 43 10.43 1.28 3.55
N ALA A 44 10.77 1.63 2.31
CA ALA A 44 10.57 0.76 1.15
C ALA A 44 11.29 -0.58 1.29
N GLU A 45 12.55 -0.57 1.72
CA GLU A 45 13.33 -1.78 1.99
C GLU A 45 12.63 -2.71 2.99
N VAL A 46 12.04 -2.14 4.04
CA VAL A 46 11.27 -2.94 5.02
C VAL A 46 10.00 -3.55 4.39
N TYR A 47 9.34 -2.86 3.46
CA TYR A 47 8.19 -3.43 2.74
C TYR A 47 8.60 -4.53 1.75
N ARG A 48 9.77 -4.43 1.13
CA ARG A 48 10.34 -5.52 0.30
C ARG A 48 10.52 -6.81 1.08
N LEU A 49 10.89 -6.73 2.36
CA LEU A 49 10.98 -7.91 3.25
C LEU A 49 9.64 -8.64 3.43
N TYR A 50 8.50 -7.95 3.24
CA TYR A 50 7.17 -8.54 3.26
C TYR A 50 6.64 -8.94 1.88
N GLY A 51 7.38 -8.67 0.81
CA GLY A 51 6.89 -8.85 -0.56
C GLY A 51 5.79 -7.87 -0.96
N ASP A 52 5.62 -6.74 -0.25
CA ASP A 52 4.63 -5.73 -0.61
C ASP A 52 5.22 -4.72 -1.61
N ALA A 53 5.28 -5.13 -2.87
CA ALA A 53 5.90 -4.36 -3.95
C ALA A 53 5.26 -2.98 -4.15
N ALA A 54 3.94 -2.84 -3.94
CA ALA A 54 3.27 -1.57 -4.15
C ALA A 54 3.54 -0.57 -3.01
N GLU A 55 3.64 -1.04 -1.75
CA GLU A 55 4.09 -0.17 -0.67
C GLU A 55 5.59 0.17 -0.81
N ALA A 56 6.43 -0.77 -1.25
CA ALA A 56 7.81 -0.46 -1.58
C ALA A 56 7.89 0.62 -2.68
N GLY A 57 7.11 0.48 -3.75
CA GLY A 57 7.00 1.44 -4.84
C GLY A 57 6.51 2.81 -4.38
N ARG A 58 5.50 2.87 -3.51
CA ARG A 58 5.01 4.11 -2.90
C ARG A 58 6.13 4.91 -2.23
N TRP A 59 6.96 4.24 -1.43
CA TRP A 59 8.01 4.91 -0.67
C TRP A 59 9.25 5.24 -1.52
N MET A 60 9.48 4.52 -2.63
CA MET A 60 10.51 4.83 -3.63
C MET A 60 10.05 5.77 -4.75
N TYR A 61 8.76 6.13 -4.82
CA TYR A 61 8.19 6.79 -6.01
C TYR A 61 8.92 8.08 -6.42
N LEU A 62 9.46 8.81 -5.45
CA LEU A 62 10.16 10.08 -5.64
C LEU A 62 11.66 9.93 -5.93
N GLU A 63 12.23 8.73 -5.78
CA GLU A 63 13.66 8.46 -5.94
C GLU A 63 14.02 8.14 -7.40
N GLU A 64 15.11 8.73 -7.91
CA GLU A 64 15.51 8.58 -9.31
C GLU A 64 15.69 7.11 -9.72
N ASP A 65 16.28 6.30 -8.85
CA ASP A 65 16.61 4.88 -9.01
C ASP A 65 15.45 3.91 -8.67
N ARG A 66 14.19 4.36 -8.76
CA ARG A 66 13.01 3.52 -8.48
C ARG A 66 12.93 2.29 -9.38
N SER A 67 12.48 1.17 -8.81
CA SER A 67 12.15 -0.04 -9.58
C SER A 67 10.89 0.19 -10.43
N THR A 68 10.93 -0.20 -11.70
CA THR A 68 9.78 -0.13 -12.61
C THR A 68 8.64 -1.03 -12.15
N ASP A 69 8.94 -2.21 -11.62
CA ASP A 69 7.94 -3.18 -11.21
C ASP A 69 7.23 -2.74 -9.92
N GLU A 70 8.00 -2.22 -8.95
CA GLU A 70 7.44 -1.66 -7.72
C GLU A 70 6.61 -0.40 -8.03
N THR A 71 7.08 0.43 -8.96
CA THR A 71 6.33 1.59 -9.45
C THR A 71 5.01 1.18 -10.08
N ALA A 72 5.03 0.19 -10.97
CA ALA A 72 3.82 -0.30 -11.63
C ALA A 72 2.84 -0.88 -10.60
N ALA A 73 3.32 -1.64 -9.61
CA ALA A 73 2.48 -2.16 -8.53
C ALA A 73 1.86 -1.04 -7.69
N PHE A 74 2.61 0.02 -7.39
CA PHE A 74 2.10 1.22 -6.71
C PHE A 74 1.00 1.90 -7.54
N GLU A 75 1.27 2.15 -8.82
CA GLU A 75 0.34 2.85 -9.71
C GLU A 75 -0.92 2.04 -10.03
N ASP A 76 -0.85 0.70 -10.04
CA ASP A 76 -2.02 -0.19 -10.14
C ASP A 76 -2.83 -0.22 -8.84
N ARG A 77 -2.18 -0.21 -7.67
CA ARG A 77 -2.90 -0.16 -6.39
C ARG A 77 -3.59 1.20 -6.18
N TYR A 78 -2.91 2.28 -6.56
CA TYR A 78 -3.40 3.65 -6.47
C TYR A 78 -3.62 4.20 -7.88
N ARG A 79 -4.67 3.71 -8.56
CA ARG A 79 -4.92 3.97 -9.98
C ARG A 79 -5.16 5.44 -10.34
N THR A 80 -5.80 6.18 -9.44
CA THR A 80 -6.17 7.57 -9.69
C THR A 80 -5.09 8.52 -9.15
N PRO A 81 -4.84 9.67 -9.79
CA PRO A 81 -3.91 10.67 -9.29
C PRO A 81 -4.22 11.15 -7.87
N GLY A 82 -5.49 11.34 -7.51
CA GLY A 82 -5.92 11.71 -6.15
C GLY A 82 -5.57 10.63 -5.12
N ARG A 83 -5.75 9.35 -5.46
CA ARG A 83 -5.29 8.23 -4.61
C ARG A 83 -3.77 8.22 -4.45
N ARG A 84 -3.01 8.56 -5.51
CA ARG A 84 -1.55 8.69 -5.43
C ARG A 84 -1.15 9.87 -4.55
N MET A 85 -1.83 11.02 -4.66
CA MET A 85 -1.59 12.16 -3.79
C MET A 85 -1.79 11.77 -2.31
N LYS A 86 -2.93 11.15 -2.01
CA LYS A 86 -3.24 10.65 -0.66
C LYS A 86 -2.23 9.62 -0.17
N ALA A 87 -1.79 8.70 -1.03
CA ALA A 87 -0.81 7.68 -0.67
C ALA A 87 0.58 8.29 -0.44
N LEU A 88 1.04 9.23 -1.27
CA LEU A 88 2.33 9.88 -1.05
C LEU A 88 2.34 10.71 0.24
N ALA A 89 1.18 11.25 0.64
CA ALA A 89 1.05 12.06 1.86
C ALA A 89 2.12 13.15 1.95
N TRP A 90 2.44 13.76 0.80
CA TRP A 90 3.33 14.92 0.72
C TRP A 90 2.65 16.13 1.37
N ARG A 91 3.45 17.06 1.88
CA ARG A 91 2.98 18.29 2.54
C ARG A 91 3.78 19.47 2.01
N GLY A 92 3.14 20.61 1.87
CA GLY A 92 3.75 21.81 1.31
C GLY A 92 4.05 21.71 -0.20
N PRO A 93 4.68 22.76 -0.74
CA PRO A 93 4.96 22.87 -2.17
C PRO A 93 6.00 21.85 -2.63
N GLU A 94 5.96 21.49 -3.92
CA GLU A 94 6.87 20.51 -4.52
C GLU A 94 8.35 20.96 -4.45
N ALA A 95 8.59 22.27 -4.43
CA ALA A 95 9.92 22.87 -4.28
C ALA A 95 10.63 22.53 -2.95
N LEU A 96 9.93 21.94 -1.97
CA LEU A 96 10.55 21.40 -0.75
C LEU A 96 11.17 20.01 -0.96
N ALA A 97 11.01 19.41 -2.15
CA ALA A 97 11.62 18.13 -2.46
C ALA A 97 13.14 18.22 -2.45
N ALA A 98 13.78 17.17 -1.92
CA ALA A 98 15.24 17.12 -1.79
C ALA A 98 15.96 17.02 -3.15
N THR A 99 15.25 16.65 -4.23
CA THR A 99 15.81 16.46 -5.56
C THR A 99 14.89 17.04 -6.64
N PRO A 100 15.43 17.52 -7.78
CA PRO A 100 14.61 17.98 -8.90
C PRO A 100 13.69 16.89 -9.47
N VAL A 101 14.14 15.64 -9.46
CA VAL A 101 13.35 14.48 -9.90
C VAL A 101 12.13 14.26 -9.00
N ALA A 102 12.29 14.43 -7.69
CA ALA A 102 11.18 14.32 -6.76
C ALA A 102 10.18 15.47 -6.94
N GLU A 103 10.67 16.70 -7.13
CA GLU A 103 9.85 17.88 -7.44
C GLU A 103 9.01 17.66 -8.71
N GLU A 104 9.65 17.25 -9.81
CA GLU A 104 8.99 16.99 -11.10
C GLU A 104 7.88 15.93 -10.95
N ARG A 105 8.15 14.84 -10.23
CA ARG A 105 7.18 13.76 -10.05
C ARG A 105 6.01 14.17 -9.17
N LEU A 106 6.25 14.93 -8.10
CA LEU A 106 5.16 15.50 -7.32
C LEU A 106 4.31 16.43 -8.20
N ALA A 107 4.94 17.32 -8.97
CA ALA A 107 4.23 18.24 -9.85
C ALA A 107 3.40 17.50 -10.91
N ALA A 108 3.93 16.40 -11.46
CA ALA A 108 3.22 15.54 -12.40
C ALA A 108 1.98 14.90 -11.78
N VAL A 109 2.08 14.35 -10.56
CA VAL A 109 0.94 13.75 -9.85
C VAL A 109 -0.14 14.80 -9.55
N ARG A 110 0.25 15.97 -9.04
CA ARG A 110 -0.68 17.07 -8.73
C ARG A 110 -1.36 17.59 -10.01
N THR A 111 -0.61 17.76 -11.09
CA THR A 111 -1.14 18.24 -12.38
C THR A 111 -2.13 17.24 -12.96
N ALA A 112 -1.79 15.95 -13.00
CA ALA A 112 -2.71 14.91 -13.47
C ALA A 112 -4.01 14.84 -12.63
N CYS A 113 -3.92 15.11 -11.33
CA CYS A 113 -5.10 15.20 -10.46
C CYS A 113 -5.96 16.42 -10.79
N ALA A 114 -5.35 17.60 -10.93
CA ALA A 114 -6.05 18.83 -11.30
C ALA A 114 -6.73 18.73 -12.67
N GLU A 115 -6.05 18.14 -13.66
CA GLU A 115 -6.61 17.92 -15.01
C GLU A 115 -7.81 16.98 -14.96
N ARG A 116 -7.73 15.90 -14.17
CA ARG A 116 -8.80 14.92 -14.04
C ARG A 116 -10.04 15.49 -13.33
N LEU A 117 -9.84 16.31 -12.31
CA LEU A 117 -10.93 16.94 -11.54
C LEU A 117 -11.46 18.23 -12.18
N GLY A 118 -10.71 18.81 -13.13
CA GLY A 118 -11.09 20.05 -13.81
C GLY A 118 -10.94 21.31 -12.95
N HIS A 119 -10.22 21.23 -11.84
CA HIS A 119 -9.92 22.36 -10.96
C HIS A 119 -8.55 22.22 -10.29
N PRO A 120 -7.96 23.32 -9.78
CA PRO A 120 -6.71 23.25 -9.03
C PRO A 120 -6.83 22.38 -7.77
N VAL A 121 -5.77 21.64 -7.46
CA VAL A 121 -5.62 20.84 -6.23
C VAL A 121 -4.32 21.18 -5.53
N ASP A 122 -4.29 21.03 -4.21
CA ASP A 122 -3.17 21.37 -3.34
C ASP A 122 -2.82 20.20 -2.42
N TRP A 123 -1.53 19.99 -2.14
CA TRP A 123 -1.06 18.92 -1.25
C TRP A 123 -1.55 19.06 0.19
N ASP A 124 -1.65 20.29 0.69
CA ASP A 124 -2.04 20.63 2.06
C ASP A 124 -3.55 20.75 2.27
N ASP A 125 -4.34 20.70 1.18
CA ASP A 125 -5.80 20.67 1.25
C ASP A 125 -6.37 19.38 0.64
N PRO A 126 -6.47 18.29 1.46
CA PRO A 126 -7.06 17.03 1.03
C PRO A 126 -8.48 17.12 0.49
N ALA A 127 -9.25 18.15 0.87
CA ALA A 127 -10.61 18.31 0.35
C ALA A 127 -10.60 18.56 -1.17
N THR A 128 -9.52 19.16 -1.70
CA THR A 128 -9.40 19.44 -3.13
C THR A 128 -9.21 18.19 -3.98
N TYR A 129 -8.77 17.07 -3.42
CA TYR A 129 -8.59 15.82 -4.18
C TYR A 129 -9.34 14.64 -3.55
N ALA A 130 -10.23 14.90 -2.59
CA ALA A 130 -10.98 13.87 -1.88
C ALA A 130 -11.89 13.06 -2.81
N GLU A 131 -12.56 13.72 -3.76
CA GLU A 131 -13.43 13.05 -4.74
C GLU A 131 -12.70 11.94 -5.49
N ASP A 132 -11.51 12.21 -6.00
CA ASP A 132 -10.72 11.22 -6.74
C ASP A 132 -9.93 10.25 -5.84
N ALA A 133 -9.62 10.66 -4.61
CA ALA A 133 -8.89 9.84 -3.64
C ALA A 133 -9.77 8.81 -2.94
N ASP A 134 -11.04 9.14 -2.75
CA ASP A 134 -12.03 8.31 -2.06
C ASP A 134 -12.99 7.62 -3.04
N ASP A 135 -12.92 7.92 -4.34
CA ASP A 135 -13.65 7.22 -5.41
C ASP A 135 -13.48 5.72 -5.19
N GLU A 136 -14.52 5.06 -4.67
CA GLU A 136 -14.46 3.65 -4.29
C GLU A 136 -14.23 2.87 -5.58
N TYR A 137 -13.26 1.96 -5.58
CA TYR A 137 -13.11 1.08 -6.72
C TYR A 137 -14.32 0.14 -6.69
N VAL A 138 -15.38 0.49 -7.41
CA VAL A 138 -16.38 -0.47 -7.84
C VAL A 138 -15.66 -1.32 -8.87
N PRO A 139 -15.35 -2.60 -8.59
CA PRO A 139 -14.81 -3.45 -9.61
C PRO A 139 -15.81 -3.45 -10.76
N GLY A 140 -15.40 -2.94 -11.92
CA GLY A 140 -16.11 -3.23 -13.16
C GLY A 140 -16.35 -4.74 -13.20
N ALA A 141 -17.57 -5.12 -13.55
CA ALA A 141 -18.04 -6.50 -13.64
C ALA A 141 -17.34 -7.26 -14.78
N GLU A 142 -16.02 -7.30 -14.78
CA GLU A 142 -15.15 -7.99 -15.71
C GLU A 142 -14.04 -8.66 -14.88
N GLY A 143 -14.26 -9.93 -14.53
CA GLY A 143 -13.19 -10.72 -13.91
C GLY A 143 -13.58 -11.77 -12.87
N TRP A 144 -14.87 -12.13 -12.71
CA TRP A 144 -15.17 -13.46 -12.18
C TRP A 144 -15.03 -14.46 -13.31
N THR A 145 -13.81 -14.97 -13.49
CA THR A 145 -13.63 -16.18 -14.28
C THR A 145 -14.40 -17.31 -13.58
N LEU A 146 -15.25 -18.00 -14.34
CA LEU A 146 -16.04 -19.16 -13.89
C LEU A 146 -15.21 -20.25 -13.19
N ALA A 147 -13.88 -20.20 -13.31
CA ALA A 147 -12.94 -21.05 -12.59
C ALA A 147 -12.98 -20.89 -11.06
N GLY A 148 -13.24 -19.69 -10.53
CA GLY A 148 -13.26 -19.44 -9.08
C GLY A 148 -14.48 -20.06 -8.36
N VAL A 149 -15.61 -20.13 -9.04
CA VAL A 149 -16.87 -20.69 -8.48
C VAL A 149 -16.79 -22.21 -8.35
N MET A 150 -16.03 -22.88 -9.21
CA MET A 150 -15.86 -24.35 -9.16
C MET A 150 -15.03 -24.82 -7.97
N VAL A 151 -14.09 -24.00 -7.46
CA VAL A 151 -13.25 -24.36 -6.31
C VAL A 151 -14.02 -24.20 -4.98
N GLY A 152 -14.86 -23.17 -4.86
CA GLY A 152 -15.65 -22.92 -3.64
C GLY A 152 -16.76 -23.96 -3.40
N ALA A 153 -17.45 -24.40 -4.46
CA ALA A 153 -18.52 -25.38 -4.36
C ALA A 153 -18.02 -26.78 -3.96
N GLY A 154 -16.81 -27.17 -4.41
CA GLY A 154 -16.21 -28.47 -4.08
C GLY A 154 -15.86 -28.63 -2.59
N VAL A 155 -15.37 -27.57 -1.95
CA VAL A 155 -15.01 -27.59 -0.52
C VAL A 155 -16.25 -27.73 0.37
N LEU A 156 -17.35 -27.06 0.00
CA LEU A 156 -18.58 -27.08 0.80
C LEU A 156 -19.28 -28.44 0.72
N ALA A 157 -19.29 -29.10 -0.46
CA ALA A 157 -19.81 -30.46 -0.61
C ALA A 157 -19.01 -31.50 0.17
N GLY A 158 -17.67 -31.39 0.19
CA GLY A 158 -16.81 -32.31 0.94
C GLY A 158 -17.05 -32.28 2.45
N VAL A 159 -17.26 -31.10 3.03
CA VAL A 159 -17.56 -30.94 4.47
C VAL A 159 -18.90 -31.57 4.83
N VAL A 160 -19.94 -31.39 4.00
CA VAL A 160 -21.27 -31.96 4.26
C VAL A 160 -21.24 -33.50 4.22
N ILE A 161 -20.54 -34.10 3.26
CA ILE A 161 -20.39 -35.56 3.18
C ILE A 161 -19.64 -36.10 4.39
N MET A 162 -18.53 -35.44 4.78
CA MET A 162 -17.75 -35.84 5.96
C MET A 162 -18.62 -35.84 7.23
N VAL A 163 -19.38 -34.76 7.47
CA VAL A 163 -20.26 -34.66 8.63
C VAL A 163 -21.38 -35.70 8.57
N GLY A 164 -21.96 -35.95 7.40
CA GLY A 164 -23.00 -36.97 7.21
C GLY A 164 -22.53 -38.38 7.55
N VAL A 165 -21.30 -38.75 7.15
CA VAL A 165 -20.70 -40.05 7.46
C VAL A 165 -20.48 -40.22 8.97
N TRP A 166 -20.01 -39.17 9.66
CA TRP A 166 -19.84 -39.20 11.12
C TRP A 166 -21.18 -39.34 11.86
N VAL A 167 -22.22 -38.64 11.42
CA VAL A 167 -23.55 -38.73 12.05
C VAL A 167 -24.18 -40.12 11.85
N LEU A 168 -24.09 -40.69 10.65
CA LEU A 168 -24.59 -42.06 10.39
C LEU A 168 -23.81 -43.11 11.20
N GLY A 169 -22.49 -42.99 11.28
CA GLY A 169 -21.66 -43.92 12.06
C GLY A 169 -21.92 -43.85 13.57
N ILE A 170 -22.24 -42.66 14.10
CA ILE A 170 -22.62 -42.49 15.51
C ILE A 170 -23.99 -43.13 15.77
N ILE A 171 -24.97 -42.95 14.88
CA ILE A 171 -26.31 -43.55 15.05
C ILE A 171 -26.22 -45.08 15.06
N SER A 172 -25.38 -45.70 14.23
CA SER A 172 -25.22 -47.17 14.22
C SER A 172 -24.48 -47.74 15.44
N LEU A 173 -23.82 -46.91 16.25
CA LEU A 173 -23.19 -47.34 17.50
C LEU A 173 -24.17 -47.33 18.69
N PHE A 174 -25.33 -46.69 18.53
CA PHE A 174 -26.36 -46.55 19.57
C PHE A 174 -27.70 -47.22 19.21
N SER A 175 -27.77 -47.97 18.09
CA SER A 175 -28.90 -48.85 17.72
C SER A 175 -28.52 -50.32 17.82
#